data_AF-A0A2G9ZXC4-F1
#
_entry.id   AF-A0A2G9ZXC4-F1
#
_cell.length_a   1.000
_cell.length_b   1.000
_cell.length_c   1.000
_cell.angle_alpha   90.00
_cell.angle_beta   90.00
_cell.angle_gamma   90.00
#
_symmetry.space_group_name_H-M   'P 1'
#
loop_
_entity.id
_entity.type
_entity.pdbx_description
1 polymer ?
#
loop_
_entity_poly.entity_id
_entity_poly.type
_entity_poly.pdbx_seq_one_letter_code
_entity_poly.pdbx_strand_id
1 'polypeptide(L)'
;MNIRLSEVLKHIGDEYRDKISDRPGTRNYLEVDIGKRAEEMGFSDISEKYRAVNAMVPLKNEMPGMKVRIDGRTFINYARYTSGMIVPGYVATDTGLPYEPYVANDCMILNS
;
A
#
# COMPACT_ATOMS: atom_id res chain seq x y z
N MET A 1 9.86 15.21 6.40
CA MET A 1 8.43 15.02 6.07
C MET A 1 8.21 15.43 4.61
N ASN A 2 7.75 14.50 3.78
CA ASN A 2 7.52 14.71 2.35
C ASN A 2 6.01 14.89 2.08
N ILE A 3 5.62 16.11 1.73
CA ILE A 3 4.21 16.49 1.52
C ILE A 3 3.65 15.85 0.25
N ARG A 4 4.41 15.85 -0.85
CA ARG A 4 3.99 15.25 -2.14
C ARG A 4 3.77 13.75 -2.01
N LEU A 5 4.66 13.04 -1.32
CA LEU A 5 4.46 11.62 -1.01
C LEU A 5 3.17 11.41 -0.20
N SER A 6 2.92 12.28 0.78
CA SER A 6 1.71 12.19 1.60
C SER A 6 0.44 12.40 0.75
N GLU A 7 0.48 13.28 -0.25
CA GLU A 7 -0.62 13.50 -1.20
C GLU A 7 -0.85 12.28 -2.11
N VAL A 8 0.22 11.68 -2.64
CA VAL A 8 0.13 10.45 -3.44
C VAL A 8 -0.54 9.33 -2.64
N LEU A 9 -0.09 9.12 -1.40
CA LEU A 9 -0.61 8.05 -0.55
C LEU A 9 -2.06 8.29 -0.11
N LYS A 10 -2.45 9.56 0.12
CA LYS A 10 -3.85 9.91 0.36
C LYS A 10 -4.71 9.62 -0.87
N HIS A 11 -4.23 10.01 -2.06
CA HIS A 11 -4.95 9.78 -3.31
C HIS A 11 -5.18 8.27 -3.56
N ILE A 12 -4.17 7.43 -3.34
CA ILE A 12 -4.33 5.96 -3.41
C ILE A 12 -5.35 5.49 -2.35
N GLY A 13 -5.20 5.92 -1.10
CA GLY A 13 -6.14 5.55 -0.04
C GLY A 13 -7.59 5.92 -0.35
N ASP A 14 -7.81 7.07 -0.99
CA ASP A 14 -9.14 7.57 -1.36
C ASP A 14 -9.74 6.78 -2.53
N GLU A 15 -8.96 6.47 -3.56
CA GLU A 15 -9.42 5.68 -4.70
C GLU A 15 -9.88 4.27 -4.30
N TYR A 16 -9.14 3.64 -3.39
CA TYR A 16 -9.41 2.26 -2.99
C TYR A 16 -10.26 2.14 -1.72
N ARG A 17 -10.71 3.26 -1.14
CA ARG A 17 -11.42 3.31 0.15
C ARG A 17 -12.53 2.27 0.28
N ASP A 18 -13.36 2.13 -0.75
CA ASP A 18 -14.50 1.20 -0.70
C ASP A 18 -14.11 -0.27 -0.88
N LYS A 19 -12.91 -0.53 -1.39
CA LYS A 19 -12.34 -1.88 -1.58
C LYS A 19 -11.52 -2.33 -0.39
N ILE A 20 -11.01 -1.40 0.42
CA ILE A 20 -10.13 -1.72 1.55
C ILE A 20 -10.88 -2.51 2.63
N SER A 21 -10.35 -3.66 3.02
CA SER A 21 -10.90 -4.44 4.12
C SER A 21 -10.65 -3.76 5.47
N ASP A 22 -11.74 -3.56 6.22
CA ASP A 22 -11.73 -3.17 7.63
C ASP A 22 -11.57 -4.37 8.57
N ARG A 23 -11.61 -5.60 8.02
CA ARG A 23 -11.51 -6.83 8.82
C ARG A 23 -10.06 -7.22 9.08
N PRO A 24 -9.70 -7.55 10.33
CA PRO A 24 -8.40 -8.14 10.63
C PRO A 24 -8.24 -9.49 9.92
N GLY A 25 -7.00 -9.85 9.60
CA GLY A 25 -6.67 -11.15 9.02
C GLY A 25 -7.00 -11.31 7.53
N THR A 26 -7.34 -10.24 6.80
CA THR A 26 -7.48 -10.35 5.33
C THR A 26 -6.17 -10.82 4.70
N ARG A 27 -6.29 -11.70 3.72
CA ARG A 27 -5.15 -12.27 2.97
C ARG A 27 -5.07 -11.72 1.56
N ASN A 28 -6.19 -11.26 1.00
CA ASN A 28 -6.23 -10.72 -0.35
C ASN A 28 -5.74 -9.28 -0.35
N TYR A 29 -4.86 -8.95 -1.29
CA TYR A 29 -4.39 -7.60 -1.47
C TYR A 29 -4.08 -7.30 -2.94
N LEU A 30 -4.03 -6.01 -3.26
CA LEU A 30 -3.55 -5.47 -4.53
C LEU A 30 -2.27 -4.65 -4.27
N GLU A 31 -1.33 -4.68 -5.21
CA GLU A 31 -0.19 -3.76 -5.22
C GLU A 31 -0.47 -2.57 -6.13
N VAL A 32 -0.15 -1.38 -5.63
CA VAL A 32 -0.28 -0.12 -6.35
C VAL A 32 1.09 0.56 -6.37
N ASP A 33 1.65 0.75 -7.56
CA ASP A 33 2.95 1.41 -7.73
C ASP A 33 2.86 2.88 -7.33
N ILE A 34 3.60 3.26 -6.29
CA ILE A 34 3.63 4.63 -5.74
C ILE A 34 4.29 5.58 -6.74
N GLY A 35 5.36 5.16 -7.39
CA GLY A 35 6.12 5.98 -8.32
C GLY A 35 5.32 6.29 -9.58
N LYS A 36 4.56 5.32 -10.09
CA LYS A 36 3.62 5.52 -11.20
C LYS A 36 2.51 6.49 -10.81
N ARG A 37 1.93 6.33 -9.60
CA ARG A 37 0.89 7.25 -9.16
C ARG A 37 1.39 8.67 -8.98
N ALA A 38 2.63 8.82 -8.48
CA ALA A 38 3.30 10.10 -8.39
C ALA A 38 3.51 10.75 -9.76
N GLU A 39 3.87 9.97 -10.78
CA GLU A 39 4.02 10.44 -12.16
C GLU A 39 2.69 10.97 -12.72
N GLU A 40 1.60 10.23 -12.53
CA GLU A 40 0.24 10.63 -12.94
C GLU A 40 -0.20 11.96 -12.28
N MET A 41 0.32 12.25 -11.08
CA MET A 41 0.09 13.49 -10.33
C MET A 41 1.09 14.62 -10.67
N GLY A 42 2.08 14.37 -11.53
CA GLY A 42 3.11 15.36 -11.90
C GLY A 42 4.26 15.51 -10.90
N PHE A 43 4.44 14.56 -9.97
CA PHE A 43 5.50 14.58 -8.96
C PHE A 43 6.69 13.72 -9.37
N SER A 44 7.50 14.21 -10.32
CA SER A 44 8.65 13.49 -10.86
C SER A 44 9.70 13.11 -9.80
N ASP A 45 9.91 13.94 -8.78
CA ASP A 45 10.84 13.66 -7.67
C ASP A 45 10.41 12.44 -6.84
N ILE A 46 9.11 12.30 -6.62
CA ILE A 46 8.54 11.15 -5.91
C ILE A 46 8.52 9.92 -6.81
N SER A 47 8.16 10.09 -8.09
CA SER A 47 8.16 9.02 -9.08
C SER A 47 9.53 8.36 -9.21
N GLU A 48 10.60 9.15 -9.31
CA GLU A 48 11.96 8.64 -9.41
C GLU A 48 12.41 7.95 -8.12
N LYS A 49 12.17 8.57 -6.96
CA LYS A 49 12.59 8.04 -5.66
C LYS A 49 11.86 6.73 -5.29
N TYR A 50 10.58 6.61 -5.62
CA TYR A 50 9.72 5.49 -5.24
C TYR A 50 9.37 4.59 -6.42
N ARG A 51 10.21 4.58 -7.46
CA ARG A 51 10.06 3.68 -8.61
C ARG A 51 10.03 2.23 -8.15
N ALA A 52 9.03 1.47 -8.61
CA ALA A 52 8.82 0.06 -8.25
C ALA A 52 8.64 -0.18 -6.74
N VAL A 53 8.26 0.84 -5.97
CA VAL A 53 7.82 0.70 -4.59
C VAL A 53 6.30 0.66 -4.57
N ASN A 54 5.74 -0.42 -4.01
CA ASN A 54 4.30 -0.65 -4.01
C ASN A 54 3.67 -0.31 -2.66
N ALA A 55 2.53 0.38 -2.71
CA ALA A 55 1.56 0.39 -1.64
C ALA A 55 0.68 -0.85 -1.76
N MET A 56 0.35 -1.44 -0.61
CA MET A 56 -0.49 -2.62 -0.51
C MET A 56 -1.90 -2.20 -0.08
N VAL A 57 -2.90 -2.58 -0.89
CA VAL A 57 -4.32 -2.34 -0.64
C VAL A 57 -4.96 -3.65 -0.20
N PRO A 58 -5.29 -3.83 1.09
CA PRO A 58 -5.94 -5.05 1.56
C PRO A 58 -7.38 -5.09 1.08
N LEU A 59 -7.80 -6.15 0.40
CA LEU A 59 -9.11 -6.20 -0.25
C LEU A 59 -10.18 -6.85 0.63
N LYS A 60 -11.40 -6.29 0.60
CA LYS A 60 -12.61 -6.90 1.23
C LYS A 60 -12.94 -8.26 0.61
N ASN A 61 -12.83 -8.33 -0.71
CA ASN A 61 -13.14 -9.50 -1.52
C ASN A 61 -11.96 -9.79 -2.45
N GLU A 62 -11.82 -11.04 -2.85
CA GLU A 62 -10.91 -11.39 -3.94
C GLU A 62 -11.30 -10.66 -5.24
N MET A 63 -10.31 -10.36 -6.08
CA MET A 63 -10.54 -9.80 -7.41
C MET A 63 -10.40 -10.91 -8.49
N PRO A 64 -11.15 -10.81 -9.59
CA PRO A 64 -10.91 -11.64 -10.77
C PRO A 64 -9.51 -11.37 -11.31
N GLY A 65 -8.84 -12.42 -11.81
CA GLY A 65 -7.49 -12.30 -12.37
C GLY A 65 -6.53 -13.34 -11.81
N MET A 66 -5.24 -13.08 -12.00
CA MET A 66 -4.18 -13.96 -11.51
C MET A 66 -4.03 -13.77 -9.99
N LYS A 67 -3.86 -14.89 -9.28
CA LYS A 67 -3.65 -14.90 -7.83
C LYS A 67 -2.31 -15.54 -7.52
N VAL A 68 -1.47 -14.84 -6.76
CA VAL A 68 -0.16 -15.33 -6.35
C VAL A 68 -0.11 -15.42 -4.83
N ARG A 69 0.36 -16.57 -4.33
CA ARG A 69 0.55 -16.78 -2.89
C ARG A 69 1.93 -16.26 -2.49
N ILE A 70 1.96 -15.37 -1.51
CA ILE A 70 3.15 -14.70 -1.00
C ILE A 70 3.33 -15.04 0.49
N ASP A 71 4.57 -15.25 0.90
CA ASP A 71 4.93 -15.45 2.31
C ASP A 71 4.75 -14.14 3.09
N GLY A 72 4.02 -14.20 4.20
CA GLY A 72 3.76 -13.05 5.07
C GLY A 72 5.01 -12.34 5.58
N ARG A 73 6.12 -13.06 5.71
CA ARG A 73 7.41 -12.50 6.16
C ARG A 73 8.01 -11.50 5.17
N THR A 74 7.51 -11.47 3.93
CA THR A 74 7.82 -10.43 2.93
C THR A 74 7.42 -9.03 3.42
N PHE A 75 6.41 -8.94 4.28
CA PHE A 75 5.88 -7.68 4.80
C PHE A 75 6.52 -7.26 6.13
N ILE A 76 7.74 -7.73 6.42
CA ILE A 76 8.46 -7.30 7.62
C ILE A 76 8.72 -5.80 7.58
N ASN A 77 8.51 -5.13 8.71
CA ASN A 77 8.62 -3.67 8.86
C ASN A 77 7.67 -2.87 7.96
N TYR A 78 6.51 -3.42 7.60
CA TYR A 78 5.47 -2.64 6.94
C TYR A 78 4.63 -1.88 7.98
N ALA A 79 4.01 -0.79 7.54
CA ALA A 79 3.16 0.07 8.35
C ALA A 79 1.79 0.22 7.70
N ARG A 80 0.75 0.32 8.52
CA ARG A 80 -0.65 0.54 8.12
C ARG A 80 -1.05 1.96 8.45
N TYR A 81 -1.60 2.68 7.48
CA TYR A 81 -2.22 3.98 7.68
C TYR A 81 -3.66 3.87 8.16
N THR A 82 -4.23 4.97 8.64
CA THR A 82 -5.65 5.07 9.03
C THR A 82 -6.62 4.78 7.88
N SER A 83 -6.20 4.93 6.62
CA SER A 83 -6.99 4.51 5.45
C SER A 83 -7.10 2.98 5.31
N GLY A 84 -6.31 2.21 6.08
CA GLY A 84 -6.18 0.76 5.97
C GLY A 84 -5.15 0.30 4.92
N MET A 85 -4.66 1.22 4.08
CA MET A 85 -3.54 0.98 3.16
C MET A 85 -2.25 0.71 3.93
N ILE A 86 -1.41 -0.15 3.36
CA ILE A 86 -0.16 -0.60 3.99
C ILE A 86 1.01 -0.27 3.06
N VAL A 87 2.13 0.15 3.63
CA VAL A 87 3.36 0.50 2.88
C VAL A 87 4.60 -0.03 3.61
N PRO A 88 5.76 -0.15 2.93
CA PRO A 88 7.03 -0.36 3.62
C PRO A 88 7.29 0.73 4.67
N GLY A 89 7.90 0.37 5.80
CA GLY A 89 8.09 1.28 6.93
C GLY A 89 8.89 2.54 6.58
N TYR A 90 9.88 2.45 5.69
CA TYR A 90 10.65 3.62 5.25
C TYR A 90 9.79 4.61 4.44
N VAL A 91 8.76 4.13 3.73
CA VAL A 91 7.78 5.00 3.06
C VAL A 91 6.94 5.71 4.12
N ALA A 92 6.53 4.99 5.17
CA ALA A 92 5.75 5.56 6.26
C ALA A 92 6.49 6.67 7.01
N THR A 93 7.76 6.45 7.34
CA THR A 93 8.61 7.43 8.04
C THR A 93 8.90 8.69 7.22
N ASP A 94 8.87 8.59 5.89
CA ASP A 94 9.10 9.73 5.01
C ASP A 94 7.90 10.70 4.99
N THR A 95 6.73 10.24 5.47
CA THR A 95 5.51 11.06 5.60
C THR A 95 5.33 11.60 7.02
N GLY A 96 4.37 12.50 7.19
CA GLY A 96 3.86 12.90 8.51
C GLY A 96 2.51 12.27 8.85
N LEU A 97 2.11 11.23 8.11
CA LEU A 97 0.80 10.60 8.29
C LEU A 97 0.84 9.65 9.49
N PRO A 98 -0.24 9.55 10.28
CA PRO A 98 -0.31 8.59 11.38
C PRO A 98 -0.37 7.16 10.84
N TYR A 99 0.47 6.28 11.39
CA TYR A 99 0.50 4.86 11.04
C TYR A 99 0.74 4.00 12.27
N GLU A 100 0.41 2.72 12.14
CA GLU A 100 0.71 1.66 13.10
C GLU A 100 1.56 0.55 12.44
N PRO A 101 2.32 -0.26 13.20
CA PRO A 101 2.99 -1.43 12.65
C PRO A 101 1.98 -2.41 12.04
N TYR A 102 2.28 -2.90 10.83
CA TYR A 102 1.46 -3.92 10.19
C TYR A 102 2.01 -5.33 10.45
N VAL A 103 1.10 -6.26 10.79
CA VAL A 103 1.41 -7.68 10.93
C VAL A 103 0.62 -8.46 9.88
N ALA A 104 1.32 -9.02 8.91
CA ALA A 104 0.73 -9.86 7.87
C ALA A 104 0.36 -11.26 8.41
N ASN A 105 -0.58 -11.93 7.74
CA ASN A 105 -0.75 -13.37 7.89
C ASN A 105 0.44 -14.10 7.27
N ASP A 106 0.74 -15.31 7.74
CA ASP A 106 1.78 -16.18 7.17
C ASP A 106 1.65 -16.39 5.65
N CYS A 107 0.43 -16.31 5.14
CA CYS A 107 0.09 -16.50 3.75
C CYS A 107 -0.80 -15.36 3.26
N MET A 108 -0.28 -14.59 2.30
CA MET A 108 -0.94 -13.49 1.63
C MET A 108 -1.22 -13.85 0.17
N ILE A 109 -2.24 -13.23 -0.43
CA ILE A 109 -2.70 -13.49 -1.79
C ILE A 109 -2.69 -12.17 -2.56
N LEU A 110 -1.71 -12.01 -3.44
CA LEU A 110 -1.65 -10.91 -4.40
C LEU A 110 -2.69 -11.15 -5.49
N ASN A 111 -3.51 -10.15 -5.74
CA ASN A 111 -4.46 -10.10 -6.85
C ASN A 111 -3.92 -9.09 -7.87
N SER A 112 -3.87 -9.47 -9.15
CA SER A 112 -3.38 -8.66 -10.27
C SER A 112 -4.33 -8.70 -11.47
#